data_AF-A0A8H7TSW5-F1
#
_entry.id   AF-A0A8H7TSW5-F1
#
_cell.length_a   1.000
_cell.length_b   1.000
_cell.length_c   1.000
_cell.angle_alpha   90.00
_cell.angle_beta   90.00
_cell.angle_gamma   90.00
#
_symmetry.space_group_name_H-M   'P 1'
#
loop_
_entity.id
_entity.type
_entity.pdbx_description
1 polymer ?
#
loop_
_entity_poly.entity_id
_entity_poly.type
_entity_poly.pdbx_seq_one_letter_code
_entity_poly.pdbx_strand_id
1 'polypeptide(L)'
;MPCGQLDKRRGGHRCSSCRRSHMKCDGNSPCSFCRRNGLECSFPKRSRDVQIVRVFQSPYSSTPSKPAAALTNESWSFINRFFEATGKLPQSQVLRSPDVIMLSQSDELVNKTVSVVGQVFSSKSATHTLETKERNQLRRLVAAQKRVLTQRMARPYSQNTTVLLLCCLLLAIPDLLLNPTAESWRLWIIHVRNFANYLVEEGRDFSQLDGELMRFFQLNDLLGSIPFLQKPIGQDFAARLQKEAATSDKPSDLASGRPNHVLSLMWRWAVLQERLHQWDLLSADPDNRDPNHGLEGIEIICEASSLQASMLQALLSDSAPPTTHDDSYSQYMRWALICLSQQLQTSALASLECELPVMTQECLHEQAISLMEGIESLTAQSLLDVAFFLPYRRRWRRLWKYRMTVRG
;
A
#
# COMPACT_ATOMS: atom_id res chain seq x y z
N MET A 1 41.92 -8.56 -24.91
CA MET A 1 40.94 -7.50 -24.59
C MET A 1 39.57 -8.14 -24.41
N PRO A 2 38.90 -7.98 -23.26
CA PRO A 2 37.57 -8.53 -23.05
C PRO A 2 36.52 -7.69 -23.80
N CYS A 3 35.81 -8.30 -24.75
CA CYS A 3 34.77 -7.62 -25.53
C CYS A 3 33.48 -7.47 -24.72
N GLY A 4 32.98 -6.24 -24.61
CA GLY A 4 31.74 -5.88 -23.90
C GLY A 4 30.47 -6.48 -24.52
N GLN A 5 29.35 -6.43 -23.77
CA GLN A 5 28.08 -7.09 -24.11
C GLN A 5 27.39 -6.54 -25.37
N LEU A 6 27.77 -5.35 -25.85
CA LEU A 6 27.23 -4.70 -27.06
C LEU A 6 28.21 -4.68 -28.24
N ASP A 7 29.29 -5.46 -28.18
CA ASP A 7 30.25 -5.54 -29.29
C ASP A 7 29.60 -6.19 -30.52
N LYS A 8 29.51 -5.41 -31.62
CA LYS A 8 28.92 -5.84 -32.91
C LYS A 8 29.63 -7.06 -33.51
N ARG A 9 30.84 -7.42 -33.04
CA ARG A 9 31.56 -8.65 -33.39
C ARG A 9 30.94 -9.94 -32.83
N ARG A 10 30.02 -9.86 -31.85
CA ARG A 10 29.33 -11.03 -31.27
C ARG A 10 28.17 -11.57 -32.15
N GLY A 11 27.76 -10.85 -33.19
CA GLY A 11 26.79 -11.35 -34.16
C GLY A 11 27.42 -12.46 -35.02
N GLY A 12 26.92 -13.70 -34.88
CA GLY A 12 27.49 -14.91 -35.50
C GLY A 12 27.77 -14.80 -37.00
N HIS A 13 29.01 -14.48 -37.36
CA HIS A 13 29.51 -14.43 -38.75
C HIS A 13 30.03 -15.78 -39.27
N ARG A 14 30.05 -16.84 -38.44
CA ARG A 14 30.54 -18.17 -38.86
C ARG A 14 29.37 -19.13 -39.04
N CYS A 15 29.29 -19.77 -40.20
CA CYS A 15 28.39 -20.90 -40.40
C CYS A 15 28.78 -22.08 -39.50
N SER A 16 27.84 -22.99 -39.28
CA SER A 16 28.00 -24.19 -38.43
C SER A 16 29.22 -25.03 -38.83
N SER A 17 29.44 -25.23 -40.12
CA SER A 17 30.56 -26.02 -40.66
C SER A 17 31.92 -25.37 -40.43
N CYS A 18 32.09 -24.07 -40.75
CA CYS A 18 33.34 -23.36 -40.44
C CYS A 18 33.59 -23.26 -38.93
N ARG A 19 32.53 -23.18 -38.12
CA ARG A 19 32.64 -23.22 -36.66
C ARG A 19 33.15 -24.58 -36.17
N ARG A 20 32.67 -25.70 -36.71
CA ARG A 20 33.14 -27.04 -36.34
C ARG A 20 34.59 -27.29 -36.78
N SER A 21 34.97 -26.81 -37.96
CA SER A 21 36.33 -27.00 -38.49
C SER A 21 37.36 -25.96 -37.99
N HIS A 22 36.98 -25.04 -37.10
CA HIS A 22 37.81 -23.94 -36.60
C HIS A 22 38.43 -23.05 -37.70
N MET A 23 37.81 -23.00 -38.88
CA MET A 23 38.28 -22.19 -40.01
C MET A 23 37.60 -20.82 -40.08
N LYS A 24 38.22 -19.88 -40.81
CA LYS A 24 37.66 -18.55 -41.06
C LYS A 24 36.49 -18.64 -42.04
N CYS A 25 35.35 -18.05 -41.69
CA CYS A 25 34.16 -17.96 -42.55
C CYS A 25 34.10 -16.57 -43.18
N ASP A 26 33.84 -16.50 -44.49
CA ASP A 26 33.64 -15.26 -45.24
C ASP A 26 32.21 -14.71 -45.12
N GLY A 27 31.29 -15.45 -44.49
CA GLY A 27 29.93 -15.00 -44.19
C GLY A 27 28.94 -15.06 -45.36
N ASN A 28 29.38 -15.45 -46.56
CA ASN A 28 28.50 -15.71 -47.69
C ASN A 28 27.70 -17.02 -47.52
N SER A 29 26.56 -17.17 -48.20
CA SER A 29 25.74 -18.38 -48.16
C SER A 29 25.52 -18.96 -49.58
N PRO A 30 26.16 -20.08 -49.96
CA PRO A 30 27.15 -20.85 -49.19
C PRO A 30 28.53 -20.17 -49.17
N CYS A 31 29.22 -20.28 -48.04
CA CYS A 31 30.53 -19.67 -47.79
C CYS A 31 31.62 -20.34 -48.65
N SER A 32 32.70 -19.61 -48.95
CA SER A 32 33.73 -20.05 -49.90
C SER A 32 34.41 -21.37 -49.50
N PHE A 33 34.54 -21.62 -48.20
CA PHE A 33 35.09 -22.87 -47.65
C PHE A 33 34.11 -24.04 -47.81
N CYS A 34 32.83 -23.84 -47.46
CA CYS A 34 31.81 -24.89 -47.61
C CYS A 34 31.58 -25.26 -49.07
N ARG A 35 31.59 -24.26 -49.98
CA ARG A 35 31.44 -24.49 -51.42
C ARG A 35 32.57 -25.34 -51.99
N ARG A 36 33.83 -25.06 -51.61
CA ARG A 36 34.99 -25.82 -52.09
C ARG A 36 35.04 -27.25 -51.58
N ASN A 37 34.55 -27.50 -50.38
CA ASN A 37 34.61 -28.82 -49.74
C ASN A 37 33.29 -29.61 -49.85
N GLY A 38 32.30 -29.11 -50.60
CA GLY A 38 30.99 -29.76 -50.74
C GLY A 38 30.21 -29.89 -49.43
N LEU A 39 30.49 -29.03 -48.44
CA LEU A 39 29.87 -29.09 -47.11
C LEU A 39 28.59 -28.26 -47.05
N GLU A 40 27.61 -28.72 -46.27
CA GLU A 40 26.40 -27.96 -46.01
C GLU A 40 26.72 -26.68 -45.22
N CYS A 41 26.25 -25.53 -45.72
CA CYS A 41 26.52 -24.21 -45.13
C CYS A 41 25.25 -23.65 -44.47
N SER A 42 25.09 -23.88 -43.16
CA SER A 42 23.97 -23.35 -42.39
C SER A 42 24.44 -22.33 -41.34
N PHE A 43 23.76 -21.20 -41.24
CA PHE A 43 23.97 -20.23 -40.17
C PHE A 43 22.96 -20.50 -39.04
N PRO A 44 23.39 -20.49 -37.76
CA PRO A 44 22.46 -20.70 -36.66
C PRO A 44 21.40 -19.60 -36.65
N LYS A 45 20.12 -19.97 -36.80
CA LYS A 45 19.00 -19.04 -36.63
C LYS A 45 19.04 -18.49 -35.20
N ARG A 46 18.98 -17.16 -35.05
CA ARG A 46 18.86 -16.55 -33.73
C ARG A 46 17.58 -17.08 -33.08
N SER A 47 17.70 -17.87 -32.02
CA SER A 47 16.60 -18.14 -31.11
C SER A 47 16.10 -16.81 -30.55
N ARG A 48 14.80 -16.56 -30.64
CA ARG A 48 14.13 -15.42 -30.00
C ARG A 48 13.70 -15.74 -28.55
N ASP A 49 14.30 -16.75 -27.91
CA ASP A 49 14.16 -16.92 -26.46
C ASP A 49 15.12 -15.99 -25.73
N VAL A 50 14.58 -14.85 -25.32
CA VAL A 50 15.21 -14.02 -24.30
C VAL A 50 15.00 -14.71 -22.95
N GLN A 51 15.98 -15.50 -22.51
CA GLN A 51 16.12 -15.80 -21.09
C GLN A 51 16.63 -14.55 -20.37
N ILE A 52 15.75 -13.89 -19.63
CA ILE A 52 16.14 -12.87 -18.65
C ILE A 52 16.85 -13.59 -17.51
N VAL A 53 18.18 -13.48 -17.48
CA VAL A 53 18.99 -13.93 -16.35
C VAL A 53 18.67 -13.04 -15.16
N ARG A 54 18.05 -13.60 -14.12
CA ARG A 54 17.97 -12.98 -12.79
C ARG A 54 19.39 -12.82 -12.24
N VAL A 55 19.82 -11.59 -11.99
CA VAL A 55 21.00 -11.32 -11.17
C VAL A 55 20.56 -10.48 -9.99
N PHE A 56 20.38 -11.13 -8.84
CA PHE A 56 20.77 -10.64 -7.53
C PHE A 56 21.03 -11.88 -6.67
N GLN A 57 22.29 -12.33 -6.65
CA GLN A 57 22.81 -13.21 -5.61
C GLN A 57 23.52 -12.32 -4.59
N SER A 58 23.07 -12.38 -3.33
CA SER A 58 23.90 -12.08 -2.16
C SER A 58 24.26 -13.42 -1.50
N PRO A 59 25.46 -13.59 -0.92
CA PRO A 59 26.05 -14.88 -0.66
C PRO A 59 25.69 -15.39 0.73
N TYR A 60 24.56 -16.09 0.86
CA TYR A 60 24.38 -17.08 1.92
C TYR A 60 23.78 -18.35 1.33
N SER A 61 24.66 -19.32 1.16
CA SER A 61 24.35 -20.69 0.77
C SER A 61 23.70 -21.43 1.93
N SER A 62 22.43 -21.77 1.78
CA SER A 62 21.89 -23.01 2.33
C SER A 62 20.83 -23.50 1.34
N THR A 63 21.05 -24.72 0.85
CA THR A 63 20.36 -25.38 -0.26
C THR A 63 18.83 -25.29 -0.18
N PRO A 64 18.12 -24.76 -1.19
CA PRO A 64 16.66 -24.85 -1.25
C PRO A 64 16.25 -26.22 -1.79
N SER A 65 15.52 -26.97 -0.95
CA SER A 65 14.69 -28.10 -1.37
C SER A 65 13.76 -27.67 -2.51
N LYS A 66 13.61 -28.54 -3.52
CA LYS A 66 12.74 -28.36 -4.69
C LYS A 66 11.36 -27.77 -4.29
N PRO A 67 10.89 -26.68 -4.90
CA PRO A 67 9.55 -26.18 -4.65
C PRO A 67 8.52 -27.18 -5.18
N ALA A 68 7.62 -27.60 -4.28
CA ALA A 68 6.54 -28.53 -4.57
C ALA A 68 5.51 -27.91 -5.53
N ALA A 69 4.91 -28.77 -6.34
CA ALA A 69 3.97 -28.48 -7.41
C ALA A 69 2.72 -27.71 -6.93
N ALA A 70 2.54 -26.46 -7.39
CA ALA A 70 1.28 -25.73 -7.24
C ALA A 70 1.05 -24.64 -8.31
N LEU A 71 1.69 -24.75 -9.48
CA LEU A 71 1.67 -23.68 -10.49
C LEU A 71 1.01 -24.15 -11.78
N THR A 72 -0.28 -23.87 -11.94
CA THR A 72 -0.90 -23.84 -13.27
C THR A 72 -0.43 -22.58 -14.00
N ASN A 73 -0.28 -22.66 -15.33
CA ASN A 73 0.26 -21.56 -16.16
C ASN A 73 -0.56 -20.26 -16.04
N GLU A 74 -1.86 -20.38 -15.77
CA GLU A 74 -2.78 -19.24 -15.56
C GLU A 74 -2.54 -18.52 -14.23
N SER A 75 -2.26 -19.25 -13.14
CA SER A 75 -2.00 -18.66 -11.82
C SER A 75 -0.78 -17.74 -11.81
N TRP A 76 0.28 -18.11 -12.54
CA TRP A 76 1.47 -17.26 -12.71
C TRP A 76 1.17 -15.94 -13.41
N SER A 77 0.30 -15.96 -14.41
CA SER A 77 -0.07 -14.75 -15.14
C SER A 77 -0.75 -13.73 -14.23
N PHE A 78 -1.66 -14.20 -13.37
CA PHE A 78 -2.36 -13.35 -12.40
C PHE A 78 -1.41 -12.83 -11.30
N ILE A 79 -0.49 -13.66 -10.82
CA ILE A 79 0.51 -13.25 -9.84
C ILE A 79 1.41 -12.14 -10.40
N ASN A 80 1.89 -12.29 -11.64
CA ASN A 80 2.70 -11.25 -12.29
C ASN A 80 1.90 -9.96 -12.47
N ARG A 81 0.64 -10.06 -12.92
CA ARG A 81 -0.23 -8.87 -13.04
C ARG A 81 -0.45 -8.15 -11.72
N PHE A 82 -0.58 -8.88 -10.60
CA PHE A 82 -0.65 -8.25 -9.28
C PHE A 82 0.62 -7.44 -8.98
N PHE A 83 1.81 -8.02 -9.15
CA PHE A 83 3.06 -7.32 -8.83
C PHE A 83 3.39 -6.18 -9.82
N GLU A 84 2.92 -6.25 -11.06
CA GLU A 84 2.98 -5.15 -12.04
C GLU A 84 2.02 -4.00 -11.68
N ALA A 85 0.85 -4.34 -11.13
CA ALA A 85 -0.20 -3.40 -10.76
C ALA A 85 0.05 -2.67 -9.44
N THR A 86 0.75 -3.34 -8.52
CA THR A 86 1.02 -2.80 -7.19
C THR A 86 1.86 -1.54 -7.35
N GLY A 87 1.31 -0.42 -6.90
CA GLY A 87 1.82 0.90 -7.24
C GLY A 87 3.09 1.30 -6.51
N LYS A 88 3.52 2.54 -6.75
CA LYS A 88 4.78 3.08 -6.19
C LYS A 88 4.59 3.75 -4.83
N LEU A 89 3.35 3.85 -4.36
CA LEU A 89 3.04 4.46 -3.07
C LEU A 89 3.79 3.74 -1.93
N PRO A 90 4.46 4.48 -1.03
CA PRO A 90 5.16 3.89 0.11
C PRO A 90 4.30 2.94 0.93
N GLN A 91 3.00 3.24 1.07
CA GLN A 91 2.08 2.37 1.78
C GLN A 91 1.88 0.99 1.12
N SER A 92 1.88 0.90 -0.22
CA SER A 92 1.67 -0.38 -0.93
C SER A 92 2.98 -1.12 -1.21
N GLN A 93 4.15 -0.51 -0.96
CA GLN A 93 5.47 -1.12 -1.20
C GLN A 93 5.71 -2.41 -0.42
N VAL A 94 5.22 -2.51 0.81
CA VAL A 94 5.35 -3.74 1.62
C VAL A 94 4.80 -4.96 0.88
N LEU A 95 3.73 -4.79 0.10
CA LEU A 95 3.07 -5.87 -0.65
C LEU A 95 3.89 -6.36 -1.85
N ARG A 96 4.95 -5.63 -2.22
CA ARG A 96 5.91 -5.97 -3.28
C ARG A 96 7.32 -6.17 -2.72
N SER A 97 7.47 -6.29 -1.40
CA SER A 97 8.79 -6.54 -0.81
C SER A 97 9.37 -7.87 -1.33
N PRO A 98 10.70 -8.03 -1.36
CA PRO A 98 11.34 -9.30 -1.73
C PRO A 98 10.79 -10.48 -0.91
N ASP A 99 10.49 -10.25 0.37
CA ASP A 99 9.93 -11.26 1.26
C ASP A 99 8.53 -11.69 0.83
N VAL A 100 7.66 -10.76 0.45
CA VAL A 100 6.31 -11.10 -0.06
C VAL A 100 6.40 -11.85 -1.40
N ILE A 101 7.33 -11.49 -2.27
CA ILE A 101 7.57 -12.22 -3.52
C ILE A 101 8.03 -13.65 -3.22
N MET A 102 8.96 -13.83 -2.28
CA MET A 102 9.42 -15.16 -1.86
C MET A 102 8.31 -15.98 -1.20
N LEU A 103 7.50 -15.37 -0.33
CA LEU A 103 6.34 -16.00 0.30
C LEU A 103 5.30 -16.42 -0.75
N SER A 104 5.07 -15.61 -1.79
CA SER A 104 4.14 -15.97 -2.88
C SER A 104 4.57 -17.20 -3.68
N GLN A 105 5.86 -17.56 -3.64
CA GLN A 105 6.42 -18.73 -4.31
C GLN A 105 6.55 -19.94 -3.38
N SER A 106 6.61 -19.73 -2.07
CA SER A 106 6.90 -20.79 -1.08
C SER A 106 5.70 -21.19 -0.23
N ASP A 107 4.73 -20.30 -0.01
CA ASP A 107 3.54 -20.55 0.81
C ASP A 107 2.27 -20.64 -0.06
N GLU A 108 1.53 -21.74 0.09
CA GLU A 108 0.32 -22.03 -0.69
C GLU A 108 -0.81 -21.02 -0.43
N LEU A 109 -0.95 -20.53 0.81
CA LEU A 109 -1.99 -19.58 1.18
C LEU A 109 -1.70 -18.20 0.55
N VAL A 110 -0.45 -17.75 0.58
CA VAL A 110 -0.03 -16.50 -0.06
C VAL A 110 -0.19 -16.61 -1.57
N ASN A 111 0.27 -17.70 -2.17
CA ASN A 111 0.15 -17.94 -3.61
C ASN A 111 -1.32 -17.85 -4.08
N LYS A 112 -2.23 -18.58 -3.42
CA LYS A 112 -3.67 -18.55 -3.72
C LYS A 112 -4.24 -17.14 -3.55
N THR A 113 -3.86 -16.45 -2.48
CA THR A 113 -4.37 -15.11 -2.18
C THR A 113 -3.92 -14.10 -3.24
N VAL A 114 -2.64 -14.06 -3.56
CA VAL A 114 -2.08 -13.18 -4.60
C VAL A 114 -2.71 -13.49 -5.97
N SER A 115 -2.92 -14.77 -6.31
CA SER A 115 -3.60 -15.14 -7.55
C SER A 115 -5.04 -14.62 -7.61
N VAL A 116 -5.81 -14.73 -6.52
CA VAL A 116 -7.18 -14.17 -6.44
C VAL A 116 -7.18 -12.65 -6.62
N VAL A 117 -6.26 -11.94 -5.95
CA VAL A 117 -6.14 -10.48 -6.10
C VAL A 117 -5.74 -10.12 -7.54
N GLY A 118 -4.80 -10.85 -8.14
CA GLY A 118 -4.37 -10.68 -9.53
C GLY A 118 -5.48 -10.93 -10.56
N GLN A 119 -6.38 -11.88 -10.31
CA GLN A 119 -7.58 -12.11 -11.12
C GLN A 119 -8.54 -10.91 -11.06
N VAL A 120 -8.79 -10.39 -9.85
CA VAL A 120 -9.62 -9.19 -9.67
C VAL A 120 -8.98 -7.98 -10.34
N PHE A 121 -7.66 -7.82 -10.27
CA PHE A 121 -6.98 -6.72 -10.95
C PHE A 121 -7.07 -6.84 -12.48
N SER A 122 -6.82 -8.04 -13.01
CA SER A 122 -6.92 -8.36 -14.44
C SER A 122 -8.29 -8.01 -15.02
N SER A 123 -9.34 -8.23 -14.21
CA SER A 123 -10.72 -7.95 -14.56
C SER A 123 -11.02 -6.44 -14.71
N LYS A 124 -10.18 -5.57 -14.15
CA LYS A 124 -10.34 -4.10 -14.16
C LYS A 124 -9.43 -3.40 -15.17
N SER A 125 -8.29 -4.01 -15.49
CA SER A 125 -7.32 -3.45 -16.44
C SER A 125 -7.71 -3.68 -17.91
N ALA A 126 -8.65 -4.58 -18.18
CA ALA A 126 -9.19 -4.79 -19.52
C ALA A 126 -10.23 -3.70 -19.85
N THR A 127 -10.19 -3.17 -21.06
CA THR A 127 -11.18 -2.23 -21.65
C THR A 127 -12.61 -2.80 -21.72
N HIS A 128 -12.81 -4.05 -21.32
CA HIS A 128 -14.11 -4.70 -21.23
C HIS A 128 -14.75 -4.47 -19.86
N THR A 129 -15.98 -3.99 -19.88
CA THR A 129 -16.84 -3.98 -18.69
C THR A 129 -17.17 -5.43 -18.32
N LEU A 130 -16.81 -5.83 -17.10
CA LEU A 130 -17.07 -7.19 -16.61
C LEU A 130 -18.54 -7.54 -16.68
N GLU A 131 -18.83 -8.72 -17.21
CA GLU A 131 -20.17 -9.29 -17.14
C GLU A 131 -20.58 -9.51 -15.68
N THR A 132 -21.88 -9.38 -15.38
CA THR A 132 -22.43 -9.59 -14.04
C THR A 132 -22.09 -10.97 -13.48
N LYS A 133 -22.03 -11.99 -14.34
CA LYS A 133 -21.69 -13.37 -13.97
C LYS A 133 -20.23 -13.51 -13.51
N GLU A 134 -19.29 -12.96 -14.28
CA GLU A 134 -17.86 -12.96 -13.94
C GLU A 134 -17.58 -12.20 -12.65
N ARG A 135 -18.21 -11.03 -12.48
CA ARG A 135 -18.11 -10.24 -11.25
C ARG A 135 -18.60 -11.00 -10.02
N ASN A 136 -19.69 -11.75 -10.16
CA ASN A 136 -20.22 -12.58 -9.08
C ASN A 136 -19.31 -13.77 -8.77
N GLN A 137 -18.66 -14.36 -9.78
CA GLN A 137 -17.69 -15.42 -9.59
C GLN A 137 -16.46 -14.92 -8.81
N LEU A 138 -15.91 -13.76 -9.18
CA LEU A 138 -14.79 -13.14 -8.46
C LEU A 138 -15.15 -12.82 -6.99
N ARG A 139 -16.35 -12.29 -6.75
CA ARG A 139 -16.85 -12.06 -5.37
C ARG A 139 -16.93 -13.35 -4.55
N ARG A 140 -17.37 -14.45 -5.16
CA ARG A 140 -17.41 -15.76 -4.50
C ARG A 140 -16.01 -16.28 -4.17
N LEU A 141 -15.04 -16.12 -5.07
CA LEU A 141 -13.65 -16.50 -4.83
C LEU A 141 -13.04 -15.71 -3.66
N VAL A 142 -13.21 -14.39 -3.64
CA VAL A 142 -12.75 -13.53 -2.53
C VAL A 142 -13.43 -13.93 -1.22
N ALA A 143 -14.76 -14.14 -1.23
CA ALA A 143 -15.50 -14.55 -0.04
C ALA A 143 -15.06 -15.93 0.49
N ALA A 144 -14.79 -16.89 -0.40
CA ALA A 144 -14.29 -18.20 -0.03
C ALA A 144 -12.92 -18.10 0.65
N GLN A 145 -12.00 -17.31 0.09
CA GLN A 145 -10.67 -17.12 0.67
C GLN A 145 -10.74 -16.41 2.03
N LYS A 146 -11.60 -15.40 2.19
CA LYS A 146 -11.82 -14.73 3.48
C LYS A 146 -12.34 -15.67 4.56
N ARG A 147 -13.27 -16.57 4.22
CA ARG A 147 -13.77 -17.59 5.17
C ARG A 147 -12.64 -18.50 5.68
N VAL A 148 -11.73 -18.92 4.80
CA VAL A 148 -10.55 -19.70 5.18
C VAL A 148 -9.67 -18.92 6.16
N LEU A 149 -9.41 -17.63 5.89
CA LEU A 149 -8.62 -16.78 6.79
C LEU A 149 -9.30 -16.55 8.13
N THR A 150 -10.61 -16.25 8.16
CA THR A 150 -11.38 -16.08 9.40
C THR A 150 -11.30 -17.32 10.29
N GLN A 151 -11.41 -18.52 9.71
CA GLN A 151 -11.27 -19.76 10.47
C GLN A 151 -9.86 -19.95 11.05
N ARG A 152 -8.82 -19.51 10.33
CA ARG A 152 -7.43 -19.59 10.80
C ARG A 152 -7.11 -18.53 11.86
N MET A 153 -7.64 -17.31 11.73
CA MET A 153 -7.48 -16.26 12.74
C MET A 153 -8.12 -16.62 14.08
N ALA A 154 -9.21 -17.40 14.07
CA ALA A 154 -9.83 -17.93 15.27
C ALA A 154 -8.99 -18.99 16.02
N ARG A 155 -7.88 -19.45 15.43
CA ARG A 155 -6.95 -20.43 16.02
C ARG A 155 -5.56 -19.82 16.14
N PRO A 156 -5.35 -18.91 17.11
CA PRO A 156 -4.18 -18.05 17.13
C PRO A 156 -2.84 -18.77 17.42
N TYR A 157 -2.86 -20.02 17.88
CA TYR A 157 -1.66 -20.85 18.10
C TYR A 157 -0.94 -21.31 16.81
N SER A 158 -1.36 -20.83 15.63
CA SER A 158 -0.71 -21.22 14.37
C SER A 158 0.67 -20.57 14.20
N GLN A 159 1.66 -21.34 13.77
CA GLN A 159 3.07 -20.91 13.60
C GLN A 159 3.30 -19.83 12.51
N ASN A 160 2.29 -19.40 11.75
CA ASN A 160 2.46 -18.56 10.56
C ASN A 160 1.60 -17.28 10.58
N THR A 161 1.71 -16.45 11.62
CA THR A 161 0.90 -15.23 11.75
C THR A 161 1.24 -14.14 10.74
N THR A 162 2.50 -14.02 10.32
CA THR A 162 2.93 -13.10 9.24
C THR A 162 2.19 -13.39 7.94
N VAL A 163 2.12 -14.67 7.57
CA VAL A 163 1.42 -15.16 6.39
C VAL A 163 -0.08 -14.85 6.48
N LEU A 164 -0.69 -15.08 7.65
CA LEU A 164 -2.10 -14.77 7.87
C LEU A 164 -2.39 -13.28 7.76
N LEU A 165 -1.58 -12.42 8.39
CA LEU A 165 -1.73 -10.97 8.33
C LEU A 165 -1.57 -10.47 6.90
N LEU A 166 -0.52 -10.89 6.19
CA LEU A 166 -0.29 -10.58 4.78
C LEU A 166 -1.49 -10.94 3.91
N CYS A 167 -1.98 -12.18 4.01
CA CYS A 167 -3.13 -12.63 3.24
C CYS A 167 -4.40 -11.82 3.56
N CYS A 168 -4.61 -11.46 4.82
CA CYS A 168 -5.73 -10.63 5.23
C CYS A 168 -5.67 -9.23 4.60
N LEU A 169 -4.49 -8.61 4.60
CA LEU A 169 -4.27 -7.29 4.02
C LEU A 169 -4.39 -7.31 2.49
N LEU A 170 -3.89 -8.36 1.83
CA LEU A 170 -4.06 -8.55 0.38
C LEU A 170 -5.55 -8.69 0.00
N LEU A 171 -6.37 -9.39 0.80
CA LEU A 171 -7.81 -9.54 0.52
C LEU A 171 -8.65 -8.29 0.83
N ALA A 172 -8.07 -7.26 1.44
CA ALA A 172 -8.72 -5.97 1.57
C ALA A 172 -8.81 -5.23 0.20
N ILE A 173 -7.82 -5.42 -0.67
CA ILE A 173 -7.71 -4.75 -1.97
C ILE A 173 -8.90 -5.09 -2.89
N PRO A 174 -9.27 -6.38 -3.10
CA PRO A 174 -10.42 -6.72 -3.92
C PRO A 174 -11.73 -6.05 -3.52
N ASP A 175 -11.97 -5.83 -2.23
CA ASP A 175 -13.20 -5.15 -1.79
C ASP A 175 -13.27 -3.71 -2.27
N LEU A 176 -12.15 -2.98 -2.21
CA LEU A 176 -12.07 -1.61 -2.71
C LEU A 176 -12.27 -1.55 -4.23
N LEU A 177 -11.76 -2.56 -4.96
CA LEU A 177 -11.88 -2.62 -6.43
C LEU A 177 -13.27 -3.08 -6.90
N LEU A 178 -13.91 -3.99 -6.16
CA LEU A 178 -15.19 -4.60 -6.55
C LEU A 178 -16.40 -3.79 -6.04
N ASN A 179 -16.27 -3.12 -4.89
CA ASN A 179 -17.37 -2.42 -4.22
C ASN A 179 -17.09 -0.91 -4.07
N PRO A 180 -17.86 -0.05 -4.78
CA PRO A 180 -17.63 1.40 -4.75
C PRO A 180 -18.01 2.07 -3.41
N THR A 181 -18.70 1.34 -2.52
CA THR A 181 -19.15 1.86 -1.21
C THR A 181 -18.08 1.75 -0.12
N ALA A 182 -17.01 0.97 -0.34
CA ALA A 182 -15.97 0.63 0.64
C ALA A 182 -16.48 -0.05 1.94
N GLU A 183 -17.76 -0.42 2.02
CA GLU A 183 -18.36 -0.96 3.24
C GLU A 183 -17.86 -2.37 3.57
N SER A 184 -17.79 -3.26 2.56
CA SER A 184 -17.25 -4.61 2.75
C SER A 184 -15.78 -4.58 3.15
N TRP A 185 -15.02 -3.65 2.59
CA TRP A 185 -13.62 -3.41 2.95
C TRP A 185 -13.52 -2.99 4.42
N ARG A 186 -14.34 -2.03 4.85
CA ARG A 186 -14.36 -1.57 6.26
C ARG A 186 -14.67 -2.72 7.22
N LEU A 187 -15.70 -3.51 6.94
CA LEU A 187 -16.07 -4.66 7.76
C LEU A 187 -14.93 -5.69 7.82
N TRP A 188 -14.22 -5.90 6.71
CA TRP A 188 -13.06 -6.78 6.68
C TRP A 188 -11.89 -6.22 7.52
N ILE A 189 -11.55 -4.95 7.39
CA ILE A 189 -10.49 -4.32 8.19
C ILE A 189 -10.81 -4.37 9.69
N ILE A 190 -12.06 -4.12 10.10
CA ILE A 190 -12.51 -4.27 11.49
C ILE A 190 -12.32 -5.72 11.98
N HIS A 191 -12.57 -6.70 11.14
CA HIS A 191 -12.36 -8.10 11.51
C HIS A 191 -10.87 -8.43 11.70
N VAL A 192 -10.00 -7.94 10.80
CA VAL A 192 -8.54 -8.10 10.90
C VAL A 192 -7.97 -7.36 12.12
N ARG A 193 -8.61 -6.25 12.52
CA ARG A 193 -8.21 -5.42 13.67
C ARG A 193 -8.09 -6.22 14.97
N ASN A 194 -9.05 -7.08 15.27
CA ASN A 194 -9.01 -7.90 16.49
C ASN A 194 -7.83 -8.87 16.48
N PHE A 195 -7.52 -9.45 15.32
CA PHE A 195 -6.35 -10.32 15.16
C PHE A 195 -5.03 -9.54 15.29
N ALA A 196 -4.94 -8.36 14.67
CA ALA A 196 -3.76 -7.50 14.78
C ALA A 196 -3.47 -7.06 16.22
N ASN A 197 -4.52 -6.70 16.97
CA ASN A 197 -4.38 -6.32 18.38
C ASN A 197 -3.89 -7.49 19.25
N TYR A 198 -4.42 -8.69 19.01
CA TYR A 198 -3.92 -9.89 19.67
C TYR A 198 -2.41 -10.11 19.44
N LEU A 199 -1.92 -9.91 18.21
CA LEU A 199 -0.48 -10.04 17.91
C LEU A 199 0.38 -9.02 18.69
N VAL A 200 -0.15 -7.82 18.91
CA VAL A 200 0.53 -6.74 19.65
C VAL A 200 0.54 -7.02 21.15
N GLU A 201 -0.58 -7.50 21.71
CA GLU A 201 -0.75 -7.80 23.14
C GLU A 201 0.08 -9.00 23.61
N GLU A 202 0.29 -9.99 22.75
CA GLU A 202 1.16 -11.13 23.07
C GLU A 202 2.64 -10.78 23.22
N GLY A 203 3.04 -9.54 22.97
CA GLY A 203 4.42 -9.07 23.20
C GLY A 203 5.45 -9.79 22.33
N ARG A 204 5.06 -10.22 21.12
CA ARG A 204 5.94 -10.98 20.22
C ARG A 204 6.99 -10.08 19.58
N ASP A 205 8.17 -10.65 19.35
CA ASP A 205 9.20 -10.04 18.52
C ASP A 205 8.71 -10.01 17.07
N PHE A 206 8.47 -8.80 16.57
CA PHE A 206 8.07 -8.61 15.18
C PHE A 206 9.29 -8.69 14.27
N SER A 207 9.20 -9.52 13.22
CA SER A 207 10.15 -9.41 12.11
C SER A 207 10.00 -8.06 11.40
N GLN A 208 10.99 -7.69 10.58
CA GLN A 208 10.89 -6.48 9.77
C GLN A 208 9.62 -6.44 8.91
N LEU A 209 9.28 -7.57 8.28
CA LEU A 209 8.06 -7.71 7.48
C LEU A 209 6.80 -7.57 8.34
N ASP A 210 6.77 -8.16 9.54
CA ASP A 210 5.61 -8.00 10.43
C ASP A 210 5.38 -6.54 10.80
N GLY A 211 6.45 -5.82 11.12
CA GLY A 211 6.38 -4.39 11.42
C GLY A 211 5.86 -3.57 10.23
N GLU A 212 6.33 -3.85 9.02
CA GLU A 212 5.82 -3.22 7.80
C GLU A 212 4.33 -3.52 7.53
N LEU A 213 3.92 -4.78 7.72
CA LEU A 213 2.53 -5.20 7.57
C LEU A 213 1.63 -4.57 8.63
N MET A 214 2.10 -4.45 9.88
CA MET A 214 1.38 -3.78 10.96
C MET A 214 1.23 -2.27 10.72
N ARG A 215 2.26 -1.60 10.18
CA ARG A 215 2.15 -0.19 9.74
C ARG A 215 1.15 -0.03 8.62
N PHE A 216 1.20 -0.93 7.61
CA PHE A 216 0.23 -0.92 6.52
C PHE A 216 -1.20 -1.19 7.01
N PHE A 217 -1.37 -2.12 7.95
CA PHE A 217 -2.64 -2.38 8.61
C PHE A 217 -3.14 -1.13 9.35
N GLN A 218 -2.31 -0.51 10.20
CA GLN A 218 -2.68 0.68 10.97
C GLN A 218 -3.12 1.82 10.04
N LEU A 219 -2.43 2.04 8.91
CA LEU A 219 -2.89 2.98 7.90
C LEU A 219 -4.30 2.63 7.42
N ASN A 220 -4.52 1.39 6.92
CA ASN A 220 -5.83 0.97 6.43
C ASN A 220 -6.93 1.10 7.49
N ASP A 221 -6.61 0.84 8.76
CA ASP A 221 -7.54 0.98 9.87
C ASP A 221 -7.92 2.43 10.13
N LEU A 222 -6.94 3.35 10.09
CA LEU A 222 -7.17 4.79 10.17
C LEU A 222 -8.01 5.30 9.00
N LEU A 223 -7.71 4.83 7.79
CA LEU A 223 -8.50 5.13 6.59
C LEU A 223 -9.95 4.64 6.71
N GLY A 224 -10.18 3.55 7.45
CA GLY A 224 -11.51 2.99 7.70
C GLY A 224 -12.25 3.67 8.85
N SER A 225 -11.53 4.25 9.81
CA SER A 225 -12.10 4.82 11.02
C SER A 225 -12.43 6.31 10.86
N ILE A 226 -11.57 7.09 10.19
CA ILE A 226 -11.72 8.56 10.12
C ILE A 226 -12.92 9.04 9.31
N PRO A 227 -13.22 8.50 8.11
CA PRO A 227 -14.40 8.91 7.37
C PRO A 227 -15.72 8.58 8.08
N PHE A 228 -15.70 7.69 9.07
CA PHE A 228 -16.87 7.18 9.79
C PHE A 228 -16.95 7.68 11.24
N LEU A 229 -16.04 8.56 11.68
CA LEU A 229 -15.99 9.11 13.05
C LEU A 229 -15.92 8.02 14.13
N GLN A 230 -15.14 6.97 13.87
CA GLN A 230 -14.96 5.86 14.81
C GLN A 230 -13.57 5.90 15.42
N LYS A 231 -13.44 5.43 16.66
CA LYS A 231 -12.14 5.10 17.23
C LYS A 231 -11.46 3.97 16.47
N PRO A 232 -10.17 4.09 16.17
CA PRO A 232 -9.31 2.93 15.98
C PRO A 232 -9.32 2.07 17.27
N ILE A 233 -9.40 0.74 17.16
CA ILE A 233 -9.33 -0.16 18.33
C ILE A 233 -7.91 -0.70 18.41
N GLY A 234 -7.31 -0.66 19.60
CA GLY A 234 -5.95 -1.12 19.85
C GLY A 234 -5.06 -0.01 20.37
N GLN A 235 -3.77 -0.29 20.41
CA GLN A 235 -2.75 0.70 20.74
C GLN A 235 -2.23 1.38 19.46
N ASP A 236 -1.73 2.60 19.60
CA ASP A 236 -0.97 3.25 18.54
C ASP A 236 0.36 2.51 18.33
N PHE A 237 0.36 1.56 17.39
CA PHE A 237 1.51 0.71 17.09
C PHE A 237 2.71 1.54 16.63
N ALA A 238 2.47 2.55 15.79
CA ALA A 238 3.51 3.48 15.37
C ALA A 238 4.15 4.25 16.54
N ALA A 239 3.35 4.74 17.50
CA ALA A 239 3.90 5.36 18.71
C ALA A 239 4.65 4.36 19.60
N ARG A 240 4.20 3.09 19.66
CA ARG A 240 4.91 2.03 20.38
C ARG A 240 6.31 1.81 19.82
N LEU A 241 6.41 1.65 18.50
CA LEU A 241 7.69 1.51 17.79
C LEU A 241 8.60 2.73 18.04
N GLN A 242 8.06 3.95 18.07
CA GLN A 242 8.85 5.15 18.36
C GLN A 242 9.41 5.15 19.79
N LYS A 243 8.61 4.72 20.77
CA LYS A 243 9.06 4.61 22.17
C LYS A 243 10.14 3.54 22.33
N GLU A 244 9.96 2.40 21.66
CA GLU A 244 10.98 1.33 21.60
C GLU A 244 12.28 1.84 20.93
N ALA A 245 12.18 2.67 19.89
CA ALA A 245 13.35 3.30 19.25
C ALA A 245 14.10 4.24 20.21
N ALA A 246 13.36 5.08 20.93
CA ALA A 246 13.92 6.10 21.82
C ALA A 246 14.63 5.50 23.05
N THR A 247 14.30 4.26 23.40
CA THR A 247 14.86 3.53 24.54
C THR A 247 15.97 2.56 24.14
N SER A 248 16.21 2.35 22.84
CA SER A 248 17.22 1.43 22.32
C SER A 248 18.54 2.16 21.99
N ASP A 249 19.67 1.60 22.43
CA ASP A 249 21.03 2.06 22.06
C ASP A 249 21.32 1.89 20.55
N LYS A 250 20.53 1.06 19.85
CA LYS A 250 20.55 0.91 18.39
C LYS A 250 19.11 0.99 17.86
N PRO A 251 18.64 2.16 17.40
CA PRO A 251 17.31 2.27 16.82
C PRO A 251 17.23 1.40 15.56
N SER A 252 16.19 0.58 15.46
CA SER A 252 15.87 -0.17 14.24
C SER A 252 15.43 0.79 13.14
N ASP A 253 15.82 0.54 11.88
CA ASP A 253 15.35 1.29 10.69
C ASP A 253 13.82 1.33 10.59
N LEU A 254 13.15 0.31 11.14
CA LEU A 254 11.69 0.24 11.23
C LEU A 254 11.09 1.25 12.21
N ALA A 255 11.84 1.58 13.26
CA ALA A 255 11.41 2.35 14.42
C ALA A 255 11.67 3.86 14.22
N SER A 256 12.76 4.23 13.54
CA SER A 256 13.07 5.60 13.14
C SER A 256 12.52 5.91 11.74
N GLY A 257 11.28 6.40 11.66
CA GLY A 257 10.71 6.73 10.37
C GLY A 257 9.60 7.77 10.45
N ARG A 258 9.63 8.71 9.50
CA ARG A 258 8.53 9.63 9.18
C ARG A 258 7.16 8.92 9.07
N PRO A 259 7.03 7.71 8.46
CA PRO A 259 5.76 7.00 8.42
C PRO A 259 5.17 6.76 9.82
N ASN A 260 5.99 6.43 10.81
CA ASN A 260 5.52 6.19 12.18
C ASN A 260 4.99 7.51 12.79
N HIS A 261 5.66 8.63 12.53
CA HIS A 261 5.24 9.92 13.04
C HIS A 261 3.91 10.36 12.44
N VAL A 262 3.77 10.25 11.12
CA VAL A 262 2.53 10.58 10.42
C VAL A 262 1.38 9.68 10.87
N LEU A 263 1.61 8.35 10.96
CA LEU A 263 0.58 7.42 11.43
C LEU A 263 0.14 7.70 12.86
N SER A 264 1.07 8.07 13.75
CA SER A 264 0.72 8.45 15.13
C SER A 264 -0.10 9.75 15.19
N LEU A 265 0.26 10.77 14.39
CA LEU A 265 -0.54 11.99 14.29
C LEU A 265 -1.94 11.72 13.70
N MET A 266 -2.03 10.88 12.68
CA MET A 266 -3.33 10.45 12.13
C MET A 266 -4.15 9.64 13.13
N TRP A 267 -3.51 8.83 13.97
CA TRP A 267 -4.16 8.11 15.06
C TRP A 267 -4.72 9.06 16.11
N ARG A 268 -3.91 10.03 16.58
CA ARG A 268 -4.37 11.09 17.50
C ARG A 268 -5.56 11.84 16.93
N TRP A 269 -5.52 12.17 15.63
CA TRP A 269 -6.67 12.76 14.94
C TRP A 269 -7.90 11.85 14.98
N ALA A 270 -7.72 10.56 14.70
CA ALA A 270 -8.81 9.61 14.66
C ALA A 270 -9.54 9.45 16.01
N VAL A 271 -8.78 9.54 17.12
CA VAL A 271 -9.33 9.55 18.48
C VAL A 271 -10.00 10.89 18.81
N LEU A 272 -9.34 12.00 18.47
CA LEU A 272 -9.83 13.35 18.77
C LEU A 272 -11.16 13.66 18.09
N GLN A 273 -11.33 13.30 16.81
CA GLN A 273 -12.57 13.58 16.09
C GLN A 273 -13.79 12.84 16.69
N GLU A 274 -13.60 11.65 17.26
CA GLU A 274 -14.68 10.86 17.83
C GLU A 274 -15.09 11.48 19.15
N ARG A 275 -14.11 11.84 19.99
CA ARG A 275 -14.35 12.62 21.21
C ARG A 275 -15.09 13.91 20.92
N LEU A 276 -14.62 14.67 19.92
CA LEU A 276 -15.28 15.90 19.48
C LEU A 276 -16.72 15.63 19.00
N HIS A 277 -16.94 14.55 18.25
CA HIS A 277 -18.30 14.20 17.79
C HIS A 277 -19.23 13.84 18.94
N GLN A 278 -18.76 13.05 19.91
CA GLN A 278 -19.53 12.69 21.11
C GLN A 278 -19.84 13.92 21.97
N TRP A 279 -18.86 14.80 22.15
CA TRP A 279 -19.01 16.06 22.86
C TRP A 279 -20.03 16.99 22.17
N ASP A 280 -20.01 17.08 20.84
CA ASP A 280 -20.98 17.88 20.09
C ASP A 280 -22.41 17.33 20.21
N LEU A 281 -22.58 16.00 20.20
CA LEU A 281 -23.88 15.36 20.43
C LEU A 281 -24.45 15.66 21.82
N LEU A 282 -23.62 15.63 22.86
CA LEU A 282 -24.02 16.00 24.22
C LEU A 282 -24.26 17.51 24.36
N SER A 283 -23.54 18.32 23.59
CA SER A 283 -23.79 19.77 23.52
C SER A 283 -25.18 20.07 22.96
N ALA A 284 -25.72 19.24 22.07
CA ALA A 284 -27.06 19.42 21.52
C ALA A 284 -28.18 19.04 22.51
N ASP A 285 -27.88 18.30 23.59
CA ASP A 285 -28.83 17.82 24.60
C ASP A 285 -28.55 18.47 25.97
N PRO A 286 -29.14 19.65 26.28
CA PRO A 286 -28.84 20.39 27.51
C PRO A 286 -29.24 19.65 28.80
N ASP A 287 -30.19 18.71 28.74
CA ASP A 287 -30.69 17.98 29.91
C ASP A 287 -29.72 16.89 30.40
N ASN A 288 -28.76 16.51 29.56
CA ASN A 288 -27.77 15.44 29.83
C ASN A 288 -26.34 15.96 30.00
N ARG A 289 -26.12 17.28 30.09
CA ARG A 289 -24.77 17.84 30.19
C ARG A 289 -24.18 17.62 31.58
N ASP A 290 -23.01 16.98 31.61
CA ASP A 290 -22.16 16.94 32.80
C ASP A 290 -21.71 18.38 33.15
N PRO A 291 -21.66 18.78 34.43
CA PRO A 291 -21.03 20.04 34.84
C PRO A 291 -19.60 20.25 34.29
N ASN A 292 -18.87 19.16 33.99
CA ASN A 292 -17.52 19.21 33.41
C ASN A 292 -17.49 19.33 31.87
N HIS A 293 -18.65 19.38 31.21
CA HIS A 293 -18.75 19.40 29.74
C HIS A 293 -17.99 20.58 29.10
N GLY A 294 -18.00 21.75 29.75
CA GLY A 294 -17.22 22.91 29.30
C GLY A 294 -15.71 22.70 29.38
N LEU A 295 -15.24 22.05 30.46
CA LEU A 295 -13.81 21.73 30.65
C LEU A 295 -13.35 20.73 29.59
N GLU A 296 -14.13 19.67 29.33
CA GLU A 296 -13.84 18.70 28.28
C GLU A 296 -13.74 19.36 26.89
N GLY A 297 -14.63 20.33 26.61
CA GLY A 297 -14.58 21.10 25.37
C GLY A 297 -13.28 21.90 25.21
N ILE A 298 -12.79 22.53 26.30
CA ILE A 298 -11.51 23.25 26.31
C ILE A 298 -10.34 22.29 26.11
N GLU A 299 -10.35 21.12 26.76
CA GLU A 299 -9.33 20.08 26.56
C GLU A 299 -9.26 19.61 25.11
N ILE A 300 -10.42 19.39 24.48
CA ILE A 300 -10.51 19.03 23.05
C ILE A 300 -9.89 20.12 22.17
N ILE A 301 -10.14 21.40 22.46
CA ILE A 301 -9.53 22.53 21.74
C ILE A 301 -8.01 22.55 21.91
N CYS A 302 -7.51 22.37 23.14
CA CYS A 302 -6.07 22.33 23.41
C CYS A 302 -5.38 21.17 22.67
N GLU A 303 -5.99 19.99 22.69
CA GLU A 303 -5.49 18.82 21.95
C GLU A 303 -5.50 19.06 20.44
N ALA A 304 -6.57 19.68 19.91
CA ALA A 304 -6.68 20.06 18.51
C ALA A 304 -5.59 21.04 18.09
N SER A 305 -5.32 22.07 18.88
CA SER A 305 -4.26 23.06 18.63
C SER A 305 -2.89 22.40 18.59
N SER A 306 -2.59 21.55 19.59
CA SER A 306 -1.32 20.80 19.65
C SER A 306 -1.15 19.87 18.44
N LEU A 307 -2.23 19.18 18.04
CA LEU A 307 -2.23 18.28 16.90
C LEU A 307 -2.01 19.03 15.59
N GLN A 308 -2.74 20.13 15.38
CA GLN A 308 -2.60 20.97 14.18
C GLN A 308 -1.17 21.52 14.06
N ALA A 309 -0.60 22.05 15.14
CA ALA A 309 0.78 22.54 15.16
C ALA A 309 1.78 21.44 14.83
N SER A 310 1.62 20.24 15.41
CA SER A 310 2.48 19.08 15.11
C SER A 310 2.39 18.67 13.64
N MET A 311 1.18 18.67 13.08
CA MET A 311 0.94 18.33 11.67
C MET A 311 1.56 19.35 10.70
N LEU A 312 1.41 20.64 11.00
CA LEU A 312 2.02 21.71 10.22
C LEU A 312 3.55 21.67 10.30
N GLN A 313 4.10 21.45 11.49
CA GLN A 313 5.55 21.32 11.67
C GLN A 313 6.10 20.14 10.86
N ALA A 314 5.40 19.00 10.85
CA ALA A 314 5.79 17.84 10.05
C ALA A 314 5.77 18.13 8.53
N LEU A 315 4.81 18.94 8.06
CA LEU A 315 4.74 19.37 6.66
C LEU A 315 5.80 20.41 6.30
N LEU A 316 6.14 21.32 7.21
CA LEU A 316 7.14 22.38 6.98
C LEU A 316 8.58 21.85 7.04
N SER A 317 8.83 20.87 7.92
CA SER A 317 10.14 20.20 8.01
C SER A 317 10.48 19.39 6.74
N ASP A 318 9.50 19.21 5.86
CA ASP A 318 9.58 18.45 4.60
C ASP A 318 9.96 19.31 3.38
N SER A 319 10.38 20.56 3.58
CA SER A 319 10.79 21.46 2.47
C SER A 319 12.12 21.07 1.79
N ALA A 320 12.64 19.85 2.02
CA ALA A 320 13.75 19.26 1.27
C ALA A 320 13.24 18.79 -0.11
N PRO A 321 14.09 18.72 -1.16
CA PRO A 321 13.63 18.35 -2.50
C PRO A 321 12.92 16.99 -2.45
N PRO A 322 11.66 16.91 -2.96
CA PRO A 322 10.82 15.74 -2.77
C PRO A 322 11.47 14.54 -3.45
N THR A 323 11.92 13.59 -2.66
CA THR A 323 12.02 12.23 -3.18
C THR A 323 10.59 11.75 -3.39
N THR A 324 10.33 11.03 -4.49
CA THR A 324 8.97 10.64 -4.94
C THR A 324 8.15 9.82 -3.93
N HIS A 325 8.75 9.39 -2.82
CA HIS A 325 8.12 8.59 -1.78
C HIS A 325 7.57 9.43 -0.61
N ASP A 326 8.17 10.58 -0.31
CA ASP A 326 7.79 11.39 0.87
C ASP A 326 6.46 12.13 0.71
N ASP A 327 6.04 12.40 -0.52
CA ASP A 327 4.88 13.25 -0.82
C ASP A 327 3.53 12.60 -0.44
N SER A 328 3.45 11.27 -0.46
CA SER A 328 2.18 10.54 -0.21
C SER A 328 1.62 10.73 1.20
N TYR A 329 2.49 10.74 2.22
CA TYR A 329 2.09 10.94 3.61
C TYR A 329 1.72 12.40 3.88
N SER A 330 2.35 13.34 3.18
CA SER A 330 1.97 14.75 3.22
C SER A 330 0.53 14.95 2.78
N GLN A 331 0.05 14.20 1.79
CA GLN A 331 -1.35 14.25 1.36
C GLN A 331 -2.32 13.85 2.47
N TYR A 332 -2.00 12.82 3.26
CA TYR A 332 -2.83 12.43 4.41
C TYR A 332 -2.87 13.48 5.51
N MET A 333 -1.75 14.16 5.75
CA MET A 333 -1.64 15.23 6.73
C MET A 333 -2.43 16.47 6.30
N ARG A 334 -2.31 16.89 5.05
CA ARG A 334 -3.13 17.99 4.48
C ARG A 334 -4.61 17.68 4.60
N TRP A 335 -5.02 16.45 4.28
CA TRP A 335 -6.41 16.03 4.44
C TRP A 335 -6.88 16.08 5.89
N ALA A 336 -6.07 15.61 6.84
CA ALA A 336 -6.40 15.65 8.27
C ALA A 336 -6.54 17.10 8.77
N LEU A 337 -5.65 18.01 8.39
CA LEU A 337 -5.71 19.43 8.72
C LEU A 337 -6.99 20.10 8.22
N ILE A 338 -7.38 19.82 6.98
CA ILE A 338 -8.64 20.33 6.41
C ILE A 338 -9.83 19.81 7.21
N CYS A 339 -9.86 18.51 7.53
CA CYS A 339 -10.97 17.92 8.28
C CYS A 339 -11.04 18.42 9.73
N LEU A 340 -9.90 18.60 10.39
CA LEU A 340 -9.78 19.16 11.74
C LEU A 340 -10.35 20.58 11.78
N SER A 341 -9.86 21.45 10.91
CA SER A 341 -10.34 22.84 10.82
C SER A 341 -11.85 22.92 10.56
N GLN A 342 -12.38 22.05 9.69
CA GLN A 342 -13.82 22.00 9.39
C GLN A 342 -14.66 21.51 10.58
N GLN A 343 -14.17 20.54 11.36
CA GLN A 343 -14.93 20.03 12.50
C GLN A 343 -14.94 20.99 13.69
N LEU A 344 -13.96 21.87 13.79
CA LEU A 344 -13.89 22.87 14.85
C LEU A 344 -14.78 24.10 14.58
N GLN A 345 -15.30 24.26 13.37
CA GLN A 345 -16.20 25.36 12.99
C GLN A 345 -17.64 25.19 13.52
N THR A 346 -17.87 24.29 14.50
CA THR A 346 -19.19 24.03 15.06
C THR A 346 -19.63 25.12 16.04
N SER A 347 -20.92 25.48 16.01
CA SER A 347 -21.49 26.53 16.86
C SER A 347 -21.37 26.24 18.36
N ALA A 348 -21.35 24.96 18.76
CA ALA A 348 -21.19 24.55 20.15
C ALA A 348 -19.80 24.93 20.70
N LEU A 349 -18.73 24.73 19.94
CA LEU A 349 -17.37 25.09 20.38
C LEU A 349 -17.16 26.60 20.46
N ALA A 350 -17.80 27.36 19.57
CA ALA A 350 -17.75 28.82 19.61
C ALA A 350 -18.35 29.40 20.91
N SER A 351 -19.23 28.66 21.58
CA SER A 351 -19.82 29.07 22.87
C SER A 351 -18.84 29.01 24.05
N LEU A 352 -17.69 28.36 23.90
CA LEU A 352 -16.68 28.22 24.96
C LEU A 352 -15.76 29.45 25.08
N GLU A 353 -15.99 30.50 24.27
CA GLU A 353 -15.23 31.77 24.27
C GLU A 353 -13.70 31.59 24.14
N CYS A 354 -13.26 30.47 23.56
CA CYS A 354 -11.86 30.14 23.33
C CYS A 354 -11.47 30.40 21.87
N GLU A 355 -10.20 30.75 21.64
CA GLU A 355 -9.66 30.80 20.28
C GLU A 355 -9.63 29.38 19.68
N LEU A 356 -10.32 29.19 18.57
CA LEU A 356 -10.38 27.90 17.88
C LEU A 356 -9.22 27.80 16.87
N PRO A 357 -8.49 26.67 16.81
CA PRO A 357 -7.39 26.46 15.88
C PRO A 357 -7.92 26.16 14.46
N VAL A 358 -8.63 27.13 13.89
CA VAL A 358 -9.28 27.06 12.59
C VAL A 358 -8.39 27.76 11.57
N MET A 359 -8.05 27.04 10.50
CA MET A 359 -7.31 27.61 9.38
C MET A 359 -8.20 28.58 8.60
N THR A 360 -7.62 29.67 8.08
CA THR A 360 -8.33 30.60 7.20
C THR A 360 -8.89 29.90 5.96
N GLN A 361 -9.95 30.43 5.37
CA GLN A 361 -10.57 29.85 4.17
C GLN A 361 -9.58 29.79 2.99
N GLU A 362 -8.72 30.81 2.86
CA GLU A 362 -7.64 30.83 1.88
C GLU A 362 -6.66 29.67 2.10
N CYS A 363 -6.18 29.48 3.34
CA CYS A 363 -5.26 28.40 3.64
C CYS A 363 -5.92 27.02 3.43
N LEU A 364 -7.19 26.84 3.83
CA LEU A 364 -7.94 25.62 3.54
C LEU A 364 -8.05 25.34 2.04
N HIS A 365 -8.26 26.38 1.24
CA HIS A 365 -8.33 26.28 -0.21
C HIS A 365 -7.00 25.86 -0.82
N GLU A 366 -5.90 26.49 -0.41
CA GLU A 366 -4.55 26.12 -0.85
C GLU A 366 -4.20 24.67 -0.49
N GLN A 367 -4.46 24.27 0.76
CA GLN A 367 -4.24 22.88 1.20
C GLN A 367 -5.08 21.89 0.39
N ALA A 368 -6.33 22.25 0.07
CA ALA A 368 -7.20 21.42 -0.76
C ALA A 368 -6.69 21.30 -2.20
N ILE A 369 -6.17 22.39 -2.80
CA ILE A 369 -5.58 22.35 -4.15
C ILE A 369 -4.34 21.45 -4.15
N SER A 370 -3.38 21.71 -3.25
CA SER A 370 -2.16 20.89 -3.17
C SER A 370 -2.47 19.41 -2.93
N LEU A 371 -3.50 19.14 -2.12
CA LEU A 371 -4.00 17.78 -1.88
C LEU A 371 -4.49 17.10 -3.16
N MET A 372 -5.32 17.82 -3.93
CA MET A 372 -5.87 17.32 -5.19
C MET A 372 -4.77 17.06 -6.22
N GLU A 373 -3.85 18.02 -6.40
CA GLU A 373 -2.74 17.91 -7.36
C GLU A 373 -1.79 16.76 -6.99
N GLY A 374 -1.46 16.62 -5.71
CA GLY A 374 -0.65 15.51 -5.21
C GLY A 374 -1.32 14.16 -5.46
N ILE A 375 -2.62 14.03 -5.17
CA ILE A 375 -3.36 12.79 -5.43
C ILE A 375 -3.51 12.52 -6.93
N GLU A 376 -3.75 13.52 -7.76
CA GLU A 376 -3.79 13.37 -9.23
C GLU A 376 -2.45 12.86 -9.78
N SER A 377 -1.33 13.42 -9.31
CA SER A 377 0.02 12.95 -9.64
C SER A 377 0.28 11.49 -9.22
N LEU A 378 -0.17 11.11 -8.03
CA LEU A 378 -0.02 9.74 -7.50
C LEU A 378 -0.93 8.74 -8.23
N THR A 379 -2.18 9.13 -8.52
CA THR A 379 -3.18 8.27 -9.18
C THR A 379 -2.89 8.05 -10.66
N ALA A 380 -2.17 8.97 -11.32
CA ALA A 380 -1.71 8.77 -12.70
C ALA A 380 -0.72 7.59 -12.85
N GLN A 381 -0.13 7.11 -11.75
CA GLN A 381 0.95 6.11 -11.79
C GLN A 381 0.49 4.67 -11.50
N SER A 382 -0.63 4.46 -10.79
CA SER A 382 -1.17 3.12 -10.52
C SER A 382 -2.67 3.14 -10.18
N LEU A 383 -3.40 2.18 -10.75
CA LEU A 383 -4.83 1.95 -10.46
C LEU A 383 -5.07 1.44 -9.03
N LEU A 384 -4.11 0.71 -8.44
CA LEU A 384 -4.21 0.21 -7.07
C LEU A 384 -4.09 1.37 -6.07
N ASP A 385 -3.23 2.32 -6.38
CA ASP A 385 -2.95 3.47 -5.54
C ASP A 385 -4.19 4.37 -5.39
N VAL A 386 -5.02 4.49 -6.44
CA VAL A 386 -6.35 5.15 -6.36
C VAL A 386 -7.26 4.50 -5.33
N ALA A 387 -7.20 3.17 -5.19
CA ALA A 387 -8.09 2.42 -4.29
C ALA A 387 -7.90 2.83 -2.82
N PHE A 388 -6.67 3.16 -2.42
CA PHE A 388 -6.36 3.64 -1.06
C PHE A 388 -6.89 5.04 -0.78
N PHE A 389 -7.22 5.81 -1.82
CA PHE A 389 -7.89 7.11 -1.67
C PHE A 389 -9.41 7.05 -1.82
N LEU A 390 -9.99 5.91 -2.23
CA LEU A 390 -11.45 5.76 -2.39
C LEU A 390 -12.25 5.98 -1.10
N PRO A 391 -11.80 5.56 0.10
CA PRO A 391 -12.50 5.86 1.35
C PRO A 391 -12.75 7.37 1.56
N TYR A 392 -11.89 8.22 0.99
CA TYR A 392 -12.06 9.67 1.06
C TYR A 392 -13.16 10.24 0.18
N ARG A 393 -13.50 9.56 -0.92
CA ARG A 393 -14.42 10.08 -1.95
C ARG A 393 -15.77 10.52 -1.40
N ARG A 394 -16.24 9.92 -0.29
CA ARG A 394 -17.51 10.30 0.37
C ARG A 394 -17.44 11.67 1.07
N ARG A 395 -16.37 11.95 1.82
CA ARG A 395 -16.15 13.24 2.50
C ARG A 395 -15.68 14.31 1.50
N TRP A 396 -14.96 13.89 0.46
CA TRP A 396 -14.49 14.73 -0.63
C TRP A 396 -15.59 15.34 -1.50
N ARG A 397 -16.74 14.69 -1.70
CA ARG A 397 -17.86 15.34 -2.42
C ARG A 397 -18.34 16.63 -1.76
N ARG A 398 -18.15 16.79 -0.44
CA ARG A 398 -18.43 18.05 0.28
C ARG A 398 -17.34 19.10 0.02
N LEU A 399 -16.07 18.69 -0.04
CA LEU A 399 -14.93 19.56 -0.39
C LEU A 399 -14.90 19.97 -1.88
N TRP A 400 -15.34 19.10 -2.79
CA TRP A 400 -15.41 19.37 -4.23
C TRP A 400 -16.48 20.43 -4.57
N LYS A 401 -17.56 20.52 -3.77
CA LYS A 401 -18.52 21.63 -3.85
C LYS A 401 -17.85 22.98 -3.54
N TYR A 402 -16.86 23.02 -2.66
CA TYR A 402 -16.06 24.21 -2.33
C TYR A 402 -15.18 24.68 -3.51
N ARG A 403 -14.57 23.76 -4.27
CA ARG A 403 -13.80 24.10 -5.49
C ARG A 403 -14.67 24.72 -6.59
N MET A 404 -15.94 24.32 -6.67
CA MET A 404 -16.89 24.83 -7.66
C MET A 404 -17.57 26.15 -7.27
N THR A 405 -17.63 26.48 -5.97
CA THR A 405 -18.29 27.71 -5.49
C THR A 405 -17.39 28.94 -5.50
N VAL A 406 -16.06 28.77 -5.51
CA VAL A 406 -15.08 29.89 -5.52
C VAL A 406 -14.59 30.20 -6.95
N ARG A 407 -15.04 29.45 -7.97
CA ARG A 407 -14.85 29.76 -9.40
C ARG A 407 -16.07 30.40 -10.06
N GLY A 408 -17.07 30.82 -9.26
CA GLY A 408 -18.28 31.52 -9.71
C GLY A 408 -18.16 33.01 -9.52
#